data_AF-A0A5M3WXC4-F1
#
_entry.id   AF-A0A5M3WXC4-F1
#
_cell.length_a   1.000
_cell.length_b   1.000
_cell.length_c   1.000
_cell.angle_alpha   90.00
_cell.angle_beta   90.00
_cell.angle_gamma   90.00
#
_symmetry.space_group_name_H-M   'P 1'
#
loop_
_entity.id
_entity.type
_entity.pdbx_description
1 polymer ?
#
loop_
_entity_poly.entity_id
_entity_poly.type
_entity_poly.pdbx_seq_one_letter_code
_entity_poly.pdbx_strand_id
1 'polypeptide(L)'
;MMTGTTAGAIKAGIERFQLADRPDVAVLYPDVCFASIEAVGEVTISLLVDSVLTGWHPESQLAPFPVASLVVSRDSAAQFHPELSNRDPVEIQVWADGRVTVEVEFQGSDVETAGEQWRSTARDVLAEWARESGAELVSVFNDRSRSLPDVWNATFAVPTEDRTVRDLVDLGTRALRTAELSMTGWGAEQDVRRLLADGDAHAVLGWPPSAVLELRAALPEGAGELDFAADVCAFANGVRGGTIIVGVAREPGDQRARLIPVDGDEGPALLRRIIEERVFPVPERLFVHQVGNILVVRVPPQDRLVSPFLLRVAVPGLEAFAVVERYGVETRARSAAALHTALAVGTAALLPRD
;
A
#
# COMPACT_ATOMS: atom_id res chain seq x y z
N MET A 1 -28.02 40.80 -20.36
CA MET A 1 -26.99 40.53 -21.39
C MET A 1 -25.79 39.96 -20.65
N MET A 2 -25.61 38.65 -20.70
CA MET A 2 -24.44 37.98 -20.13
C MET A 2 -23.30 38.13 -21.12
N THR A 3 -22.25 38.84 -20.74
CA THR A 3 -20.98 38.88 -21.46
C THR A 3 -20.30 37.54 -21.24
N GLY A 4 -20.27 36.69 -22.27
CA GLY A 4 -19.56 35.42 -22.23
C GLY A 4 -18.05 35.67 -22.09
N THR A 5 -17.50 35.26 -20.96
CA THR A 5 -16.05 35.23 -20.70
C THR A 5 -15.47 34.16 -21.62
N THR A 6 -14.91 34.60 -22.74
CA THR A 6 -14.32 33.74 -23.77
C THR A 6 -13.05 33.06 -23.25
N ALA A 7 -12.77 31.84 -23.73
CA ALA A 7 -11.52 31.09 -23.55
C ALA A 7 -10.21 31.90 -23.69
N GLY A 8 -10.25 33.08 -24.30
CA GLY A 8 -9.14 34.03 -24.37
C GLY A 8 -8.67 34.62 -23.03
N ALA A 9 -9.52 34.72 -22.00
CA ALA A 9 -9.10 35.21 -20.67
C ALA A 9 -8.25 34.17 -19.92
N ILE A 10 -8.61 32.89 -20.08
CA ILE A 10 -7.84 31.75 -19.55
C ILE A 10 -6.53 31.60 -20.34
N LYS A 11 -6.59 31.78 -21.67
CA LYS A 11 -5.40 31.85 -22.51
C LYS A 11 -4.43 32.95 -22.05
N ALA A 12 -4.92 34.16 -21.70
CA ALA A 12 -4.08 35.27 -21.25
C ALA A 12 -3.36 35.02 -19.90
N GLY A 13 -4.00 34.28 -18.97
CA GLY A 13 -3.37 33.86 -17.71
C GLY A 13 -2.22 32.86 -17.92
N ILE A 14 -2.41 31.94 -18.87
CA ILE A 14 -1.41 30.92 -19.22
C ILE A 14 -0.31 31.48 -20.15
N GLU A 15 -0.66 32.45 -21.01
CA GLU A 15 0.27 33.25 -21.82
C GLU A 15 1.23 34.07 -20.94
N ARG A 16 0.81 34.49 -19.73
CA ARG A 16 1.67 35.18 -18.75
C ARG A 16 2.86 34.34 -18.27
N PHE A 17 2.78 33.02 -18.39
CA PHE A 17 3.83 32.05 -18.05
C PHE A 17 4.41 31.33 -19.29
N GLN A 18 4.06 31.77 -20.50
CA GLN A 18 4.41 31.12 -21.78
C GLN A 18 4.01 29.64 -21.88
N LEU A 19 3.18 29.12 -20.98
CA LEU A 19 2.81 27.70 -20.97
C LEU A 19 1.87 27.35 -22.13
N ALA A 20 1.03 28.29 -22.59
CA ALA A 20 0.04 28.07 -23.65
C ALA A 20 0.67 27.97 -25.05
N ASP A 21 1.89 28.48 -25.21
CA ASP A 21 2.64 28.40 -26.47
C ASP A 21 3.50 27.13 -26.55
N ARG A 22 3.56 26.36 -25.45
CA ARG A 22 4.28 25.10 -25.46
C ARG A 22 3.38 23.99 -26.00
N PRO A 23 3.88 23.14 -26.91
CA PRO A 23 3.10 22.04 -27.47
C PRO A 23 2.77 20.95 -26.44
N ASP A 24 3.39 20.98 -25.25
CA ASP A 24 3.29 19.99 -24.18
C ASP A 24 2.33 20.40 -23.04
N VAL A 25 1.50 21.43 -23.26
CA VAL A 25 0.47 21.93 -22.33
C VAL A 25 -0.83 22.25 -23.09
N ALA A 26 -1.98 21.85 -22.54
CA ALA A 26 -3.29 22.15 -23.10
C ALA A 26 -4.32 22.46 -22.02
N VAL A 27 -5.27 23.34 -22.35
CA VAL A 27 -6.44 23.64 -21.51
C VAL A 27 -7.60 22.80 -22.01
N LEU A 28 -8.05 21.84 -21.21
CA LEU A 28 -9.16 20.95 -21.58
C LEU A 28 -10.51 21.60 -21.28
N TYR A 29 -10.62 22.22 -20.10
CA TYR A 29 -11.80 22.91 -19.62
C TYR A 29 -11.42 24.26 -19.04
N PRO A 30 -12.38 25.17 -18.78
CA PRO A 30 -12.07 26.48 -18.25
C PRO A 30 -11.26 26.50 -16.95
N ASP A 31 -11.21 25.38 -16.23
CA ASP A 31 -10.58 25.16 -14.93
C ASP A 31 -9.62 23.94 -14.94
N VAL A 32 -9.40 23.27 -16.07
CA VAL A 32 -8.55 22.07 -16.14
C VAL A 32 -7.42 22.24 -17.17
N CYS A 33 -6.19 22.18 -16.68
CA CYS A 33 -4.96 22.14 -17.46
C CYS A 33 -4.44 20.70 -17.54
N PHE A 34 -3.98 20.28 -18.70
CA PHE A 34 -3.35 18.99 -18.95
C PHE A 34 -1.97 19.19 -19.57
N ALA A 35 -0.93 18.63 -18.95
CA ALA A 35 0.44 18.85 -19.39
C ALA A 35 1.31 17.60 -19.24
N SER A 36 2.41 17.52 -19.98
CA SER A 36 3.46 16.53 -19.67
C SER A 36 4.17 16.88 -18.37
N ILE A 37 4.46 15.88 -17.53
CA ILE A 37 5.26 16.06 -16.31
C ILE A 37 6.67 16.57 -16.61
N GLU A 38 7.22 16.29 -17.79
CA GLU A 38 8.50 16.85 -18.24
C GLU A 38 8.41 18.37 -18.41
N ALA A 39 7.24 18.88 -18.81
CA ALA A 39 7.02 20.28 -19.10
C ALA A 39 6.89 21.14 -17.84
N VAL A 40 6.14 20.63 -16.87
CA VAL A 40 5.72 21.36 -15.67
C VAL A 40 6.34 20.86 -14.38
N GLY A 41 7.06 19.73 -14.40
CA GLY A 41 7.55 19.05 -13.19
C GLY A 41 8.39 19.94 -12.28
N GLU A 42 9.23 20.80 -12.83
CA GLU A 42 10.12 21.69 -12.07
C GLU A 42 9.47 23.02 -11.66
N VAL A 43 8.19 23.23 -11.99
CA VAL A 43 7.44 24.42 -11.56
C VAL A 43 7.19 24.33 -10.06
N THR A 44 7.57 25.36 -9.31
CA THR A 44 7.29 25.42 -7.87
C THR A 44 5.78 25.58 -7.63
N ILE A 45 5.27 25.00 -6.55
CA ILE A 45 3.86 25.10 -6.22
C ILE A 45 3.45 26.55 -5.93
N SER A 46 4.33 27.35 -5.32
CA SER A 46 4.10 28.79 -5.13
C SER A 46 3.88 29.54 -6.44
N LEU A 47 4.67 29.23 -7.47
CA LEU A 47 4.55 29.82 -8.80
C LEU A 47 3.26 29.36 -9.48
N LEU A 48 2.91 28.08 -9.38
CA LEU A 48 1.65 27.55 -9.90
C LEU A 48 0.44 28.26 -9.27
N VAL A 49 0.43 28.39 -7.93
CA VAL A 49 -0.65 29.07 -7.19
C VAL A 49 -0.77 30.53 -7.62
N ASP A 50 0.34 31.28 -7.67
CA ASP A 50 0.33 32.67 -8.12
C ASP A 50 -0.18 32.80 -9.56
N SER A 51 0.21 31.86 -10.44
CA SER A 51 -0.25 31.81 -11.83
C SER A 51 -1.77 31.66 -11.93
N VAL A 52 -2.31 30.72 -11.16
CA VAL A 52 -3.75 30.46 -11.09
C VAL A 52 -4.48 31.67 -10.53
N LEU A 53 -4.07 32.19 -9.38
CA LEU A 53 -4.82 33.24 -8.68
C LEU A 53 -4.74 34.61 -9.35
N THR A 54 -3.67 34.92 -10.09
CA THR A 54 -3.48 36.22 -10.74
C THR A 54 -3.86 36.25 -12.23
N GLY A 55 -3.85 35.08 -12.87
CA GLY A 55 -4.08 34.94 -14.32
C GLY A 55 -5.34 34.16 -14.66
N TRP A 56 -5.73 33.20 -13.83
CA TRP A 56 -6.80 32.26 -14.09
C TRP A 56 -8.03 32.67 -13.26
N HIS A 57 -8.74 33.70 -13.71
CA HIS A 57 -9.99 34.15 -13.08
C HIS A 57 -11.21 33.55 -13.79
N PRO A 58 -11.81 32.45 -13.29
CA PRO A 58 -13.19 32.18 -13.63
C PRO A 58 -14.04 33.27 -12.97
N GLU A 59 -14.69 34.12 -13.78
CA GLU A 59 -15.59 35.20 -13.32
C GLU A 59 -16.79 34.71 -12.49
N SER A 60 -16.89 33.42 -12.26
CA SER A 60 -17.92 32.76 -11.48
C SER A 60 -17.29 31.59 -10.74
N GLN A 61 -17.22 31.63 -9.41
CA GLN A 61 -17.57 30.49 -8.56
C GLN A 61 -17.55 30.85 -7.06
N LEU A 62 -18.75 30.84 -6.47
CA LEU A 62 -19.04 30.84 -5.03
C LEU A 62 -19.38 29.40 -4.57
N ALA A 63 -18.65 28.40 -5.05
CA ALA A 63 -18.98 26.99 -4.90
C ALA A 63 -17.77 26.18 -4.37
N PRO A 64 -17.97 24.99 -3.78
CA PRO A 64 -16.94 24.25 -3.04
C PRO A 64 -15.95 23.49 -3.95
N PHE A 65 -15.55 24.09 -5.07
CA PHE A 65 -14.70 23.49 -6.10
C PHE A 65 -13.34 24.18 -6.16
N PRO A 66 -12.28 23.50 -6.64
CA PRO A 66 -11.00 24.14 -6.92
C PRO A 66 -11.16 25.20 -8.02
N VAL A 67 -10.31 26.23 -7.98
CA VAL A 67 -10.26 27.28 -9.02
C VAL A 67 -9.59 26.76 -10.28
N ALA A 68 -8.62 25.87 -10.11
CA ALA A 68 -7.95 25.19 -11.21
C ALA A 68 -7.49 23.80 -10.79
N SER A 69 -7.46 22.90 -11.77
CA SER A 69 -6.92 21.56 -11.68
C SER A 69 -5.82 21.38 -12.72
N LEU A 70 -4.67 20.87 -12.28
CA LEU A 70 -3.58 20.44 -13.13
C LEU A 70 -3.54 18.92 -13.15
N VAL A 71 -3.82 18.37 -14.32
CA VAL A 71 -3.66 16.97 -14.64
C VAL A 71 -2.33 16.81 -15.38
N VAL A 72 -1.58 15.76 -15.06
CA VAL A 72 -0.31 15.48 -15.74
C VAL A 72 -0.37 14.20 -16.57
N SER A 73 0.45 14.13 -17.60
CA SER A 73 0.77 12.89 -18.31
C SER A 73 2.22 12.51 -18.09
N ARG A 74 2.52 11.21 -18.07
CA ARG A 74 3.89 10.68 -18.06
C ARG A 74 4.50 10.57 -19.46
N ASP A 75 3.72 10.82 -20.51
CA ASP A 75 4.25 10.89 -21.86
C ASP A 75 5.32 12.00 -21.93
N SER A 76 6.42 11.71 -22.63
CA SER A 76 7.45 12.72 -22.88
C SER A 76 6.87 13.93 -23.60
N ALA A 77 7.52 15.09 -23.48
CA ALA A 77 7.05 16.32 -24.14
C ALA A 77 6.87 16.15 -25.66
N ALA A 78 7.71 15.32 -26.30
CA ALA A 78 7.62 15.01 -27.73
C ALA A 78 6.47 14.07 -28.12
N GLN A 79 5.94 13.30 -27.18
CA GLN A 79 4.85 12.33 -27.37
C GLN A 79 3.51 12.82 -26.83
N PHE A 80 3.53 13.87 -26.02
CA PHE A 80 2.34 14.44 -25.42
C PHE A 80 1.35 14.89 -26.50
N HIS A 81 0.10 14.48 -26.33
CA HIS A 81 -1.01 14.90 -27.16
C HIS A 81 -2.24 15.14 -26.27
N PRO A 82 -2.82 16.36 -26.28
CA PRO A 82 -3.91 16.72 -25.36
C PRO A 82 -5.10 15.76 -25.32
N GLU A 83 -5.41 15.14 -26.46
CA GLU A 83 -6.57 14.23 -26.61
C GLU A 83 -6.22 12.75 -26.54
N LEU A 84 -4.93 12.39 -26.68
CA LEU A 84 -4.51 10.98 -26.84
C LEU A 84 -3.58 10.51 -25.72
N SER A 85 -2.92 11.44 -25.04
CA SER A 85 -2.07 11.11 -23.90
C SER A 85 -2.89 10.59 -22.74
N ASN A 86 -2.34 9.58 -22.08
CA ASN A 86 -2.96 9.05 -20.87
C ASN A 86 -2.83 10.07 -19.75
N ARG A 87 -3.97 10.41 -19.16
CA ARG A 87 -4.05 11.15 -17.91
C ARG A 87 -3.49 10.28 -16.78
N ASP A 88 -2.57 10.84 -15.99
CA ASP A 88 -2.18 10.23 -14.73
C ASP A 88 -3.37 10.26 -13.76
N PRO A 89 -3.62 9.19 -12.99
CA PRO A 89 -4.61 9.18 -11.90
C PRO A 89 -4.34 10.20 -10.77
N VAL A 90 -3.28 11.02 -10.86
CA VAL A 90 -2.99 12.09 -9.91
C VAL A 90 -3.38 13.47 -10.48
N GLU A 91 -4.12 14.26 -9.71
CA GLU A 91 -4.54 15.62 -10.04
C GLU A 91 -4.10 16.60 -8.94
N ILE A 92 -3.52 17.73 -9.32
CA ILE A 92 -3.18 18.82 -8.39
C ILE A 92 -4.26 19.90 -8.51
N GLN A 93 -4.88 20.25 -7.39
CA GLN A 93 -5.98 21.21 -7.33
C GLN A 93 -5.55 22.45 -6.56
N VAL A 94 -5.80 23.63 -7.13
CA VAL A 94 -5.53 24.93 -6.51
C VAL A 94 -6.85 25.58 -6.12
N TRP A 95 -6.98 25.96 -4.85
CA TRP A 95 -8.18 26.55 -4.28
C TRP A 95 -8.10 28.08 -4.25
N ALA A 96 -9.25 28.75 -4.13
CA ALA A 96 -9.35 30.22 -4.15
C ALA A 96 -8.60 30.91 -2.99
N ASP A 97 -8.38 30.20 -1.89
CA ASP A 97 -7.62 30.65 -0.73
C ASP A 97 -6.10 30.36 -0.86
N GLY A 98 -5.66 29.85 -2.01
CA GLY A 98 -4.28 29.47 -2.28
C GLY A 98 -3.87 28.11 -1.70
N ARG A 99 -4.77 27.37 -1.04
CA ARG A 99 -4.48 25.99 -0.64
C ARG A 99 -4.31 25.12 -1.88
N VAL A 100 -3.50 24.08 -1.73
CA VAL A 100 -3.27 23.06 -2.75
C VAL A 100 -3.64 21.69 -2.19
N THR A 101 -4.39 20.93 -2.98
CA THR A 101 -4.68 19.53 -2.69
C THR A 101 -4.17 18.64 -3.82
N VAL A 102 -3.81 17.42 -3.46
CA VAL A 102 -3.53 16.34 -4.41
C VAL A 102 -4.68 15.35 -4.34
N GLU A 103 -5.36 15.12 -5.45
CA GLU A 103 -6.38 14.10 -5.59
C GLU A 103 -5.81 12.90 -6.34
N VAL A 104 -6.11 11.70 -5.86
CA VAL A 104 -5.71 10.45 -6.51
C VAL A 104 -6.96 9.62 -6.81
N GLU A 105 -7.04 9.15 -8.04
CA GLU A 105 -8.12 8.29 -8.55
C GLU A 105 -7.63 6.83 -8.54
N PHE A 106 -8.38 5.92 -7.93
CA PHE A 106 -7.98 4.51 -7.82
C PHE A 106 -9.16 3.54 -7.83
N GLN A 107 -8.86 2.31 -8.22
CA GLN A 107 -9.85 1.24 -8.25
C GLN A 107 -10.08 0.68 -6.85
N GLY A 108 -11.35 0.42 -6.52
CA GLY A 108 -11.72 -0.11 -5.21
C GLY A 108 -12.71 -1.26 -5.27
N SER A 109 -13.11 -1.73 -4.09
CA SER A 109 -14.20 -2.68 -3.97
C SER A 109 -15.51 -2.04 -4.39
N ASP A 110 -16.40 -2.90 -4.88
CA ASP A 110 -17.78 -2.57 -5.18
C ASP A 110 -18.47 -1.98 -3.93
N VAL A 111 -19.02 -0.78 -4.08
CA VAL A 111 -19.57 0.01 -2.98
C VAL A 111 -20.86 -0.61 -2.45
N GLU A 112 -21.60 -1.35 -3.28
CA GLU A 112 -22.84 -2.03 -2.87
C GLU A 112 -22.55 -3.21 -1.94
N THR A 113 -21.42 -3.90 -2.15
CA THR A 113 -21.10 -5.13 -1.42
C THR A 113 -20.20 -4.91 -0.19
N ALA A 114 -19.23 -4.00 -0.28
CA ALA A 114 -18.21 -3.82 0.76
C ALA A 114 -17.81 -2.36 1.01
N GLY A 115 -18.56 -1.40 0.46
CA GLY A 115 -18.15 0.00 0.37
C GLY A 115 -17.77 0.68 1.68
N GLU A 116 -18.53 0.50 2.76
CA GLU A 116 -18.24 1.22 4.02
C GLU A 116 -17.03 0.66 4.76
N GLN A 117 -16.92 -0.67 4.86
CA GLN A 117 -15.74 -1.31 5.45
C GLN A 117 -14.49 -0.98 4.63
N TRP A 118 -14.60 -1.08 3.30
CA TRP A 118 -13.53 -0.69 2.38
C TRP A 118 -13.13 0.77 2.57
N ARG A 119 -14.09 1.68 2.68
CA ARG A 119 -13.84 3.13 2.85
C ARG A 119 -13.15 3.42 4.16
N SER A 120 -13.55 2.74 5.23
CA SER A 120 -12.88 2.87 6.53
C SER A 120 -11.43 2.42 6.44
N THR A 121 -11.17 1.24 5.88
CA THR A 121 -9.79 0.73 5.70
C THR A 121 -8.96 1.67 4.83
N ALA A 122 -9.48 2.08 3.67
CA ALA A 122 -8.82 3.04 2.78
C ALA A 122 -8.44 4.32 3.50
N ARG A 123 -9.40 4.89 4.26
CA ARG A 123 -9.20 6.11 5.03
C ARG A 123 -8.12 5.93 6.09
N ASP A 124 -8.18 4.86 6.89
CA ASP A 124 -7.22 4.65 7.98
C ASP A 124 -5.79 4.45 7.43
N VAL A 125 -5.64 3.66 6.36
CA VAL A 125 -4.34 3.42 5.70
C VAL A 125 -3.78 4.72 5.11
N LEU A 126 -4.59 5.45 4.34
CA LEU A 126 -4.14 6.67 3.68
C LEU A 126 -3.93 7.83 4.66
N ALA A 127 -4.67 7.87 5.78
CA ALA A 127 -4.45 8.85 6.83
C ALA A 127 -3.09 8.65 7.50
N GLU A 128 -2.75 7.39 7.80
CA GLU A 128 -1.47 7.05 8.40
C GLU A 128 -0.30 7.36 7.45
N TRP A 129 -0.43 6.97 6.18
CA TRP A 129 0.52 7.31 5.14
C TRP A 129 0.70 8.83 4.96
N ALA A 130 -0.41 9.58 4.93
CA ALA A 130 -0.39 11.04 4.76
C ALA A 130 0.35 11.70 5.91
N ARG A 131 0.04 11.30 7.16
CA ARG A 131 0.67 11.81 8.38
C ARG A 131 2.20 11.66 8.34
N GLU A 132 2.70 10.50 7.92
CA GLU A 132 4.15 10.26 7.81
C GLU A 132 4.80 10.99 6.63
N SER A 133 4.05 11.23 5.57
CA SER A 133 4.50 11.99 4.39
C SER A 133 4.42 13.52 4.58
N GLY A 134 3.98 13.98 5.75
CA GLY A 134 3.75 15.40 6.06
C GLY A 134 2.54 16.00 5.34
N ALA A 135 1.58 15.17 4.92
CA ALA A 135 0.32 15.56 4.30
C ALA A 135 -0.86 15.30 5.27
N GLU A 136 -2.03 15.83 4.94
CA GLU A 136 -3.29 15.57 5.65
C GLU A 136 -4.30 14.94 4.70
N LEU A 137 -4.86 13.78 5.07
CA LEU A 137 -5.97 13.19 4.33
C LEU A 137 -7.24 14.00 4.59
N VAL A 138 -7.75 14.68 3.56
CA VAL A 138 -8.97 15.51 3.64
C VAL A 138 -10.21 14.64 3.45
N SER A 139 -10.21 13.77 2.44
CA SER A 139 -11.37 12.95 2.13
C SER A 139 -11.02 11.67 1.40
N VAL A 140 -11.88 10.67 1.56
CA VAL A 140 -11.96 9.47 0.70
C VAL A 140 -13.42 9.28 0.35
N PHE A 141 -13.75 9.22 -0.93
CA PHE A 141 -15.11 9.02 -1.41
C PHE A 141 -15.13 8.23 -2.72
N ASN A 142 -16.28 7.66 -3.03
CA ASN A 142 -16.50 6.96 -4.28
C ASN A 142 -17.25 7.88 -5.25
N ASP A 143 -16.72 8.07 -6.46
CA ASP A 143 -17.39 8.80 -7.52
C ASP A 143 -18.27 7.86 -8.34
N ARG A 144 -19.43 7.51 -7.77
CA ARG A 144 -20.45 6.67 -8.42
C ARG A 144 -20.97 7.21 -9.75
N SER A 145 -20.70 8.48 -10.06
CA SER A 145 -21.13 9.09 -11.32
C SER A 145 -20.27 8.67 -12.50
N ARG A 146 -19.06 8.15 -12.24
CA ARG A 146 -18.16 7.57 -13.24
C ARG A 146 -18.44 6.07 -13.34
N SER A 147 -18.60 5.58 -14.57
CA SER A 147 -18.98 4.19 -14.90
C SER A 147 -18.17 3.11 -14.19
N LEU A 148 -18.75 1.92 -14.00
CA LEU A 148 -18.08 0.73 -13.45
C LEU A 148 -16.76 0.39 -14.19
N PRO A 149 -15.69 -0.05 -13.51
CA PRO A 149 -15.61 -0.38 -12.07
C PRO A 149 -15.69 0.83 -11.15
N ASP A 150 -16.08 0.62 -9.88
CA ASP A 150 -16.22 1.69 -8.90
C ASP A 150 -14.90 2.46 -8.69
N VAL A 151 -14.92 3.74 -9.06
CA VAL A 151 -13.79 4.66 -8.95
C VAL A 151 -13.83 5.39 -7.62
N TRP A 152 -12.73 5.32 -6.88
CA TRP A 152 -12.57 6.01 -5.62
C TRP A 152 -11.55 7.14 -5.74
N ASN A 153 -11.77 8.19 -4.97
CA ASN A 153 -10.91 9.36 -4.90
C ASN A 153 -10.47 9.58 -3.47
N ALA A 154 -9.18 9.90 -3.30
CA ALA A 154 -8.64 10.38 -2.04
C ALA A 154 -7.99 11.75 -2.25
N THR A 155 -8.31 12.70 -1.39
CA THR A 155 -7.82 14.08 -1.46
C THR A 155 -6.90 14.35 -0.28
N PHE A 156 -5.71 14.88 -0.57
CA PHE A 156 -4.69 15.21 0.42
C PHE A 156 -4.40 16.71 0.40
N ALA A 157 -4.44 17.36 1.56
CA ALA A 157 -3.86 18.68 1.72
C ALA A 157 -2.36 18.54 1.97
N VAL A 158 -1.56 19.31 1.23
CA VAL A 158 -0.11 19.19 1.22
C VAL A 158 0.54 20.54 1.55
N PRO A 159 1.58 20.58 2.40
CA PRO A 159 2.42 21.77 2.53
C PRO A 159 3.09 22.08 1.20
N THR A 160 3.06 23.35 0.79
CA THR A 160 3.50 23.79 -0.54
C THR A 160 4.90 24.42 -0.54
N GLU A 161 5.46 24.69 0.63
CA GLU A 161 6.79 25.30 0.79
C GLU A 161 7.86 24.41 0.15
N ASP A 162 8.68 25.00 -0.73
CA ASP A 162 9.78 24.37 -1.45
C ASP A 162 9.44 23.14 -2.32
N ARG A 163 8.15 22.84 -2.54
CA ARG A 163 7.73 21.74 -3.40
C ARG A 163 7.55 22.16 -4.85
N THR A 164 7.79 21.21 -5.74
CA THR A 164 7.52 21.29 -7.17
C THR A 164 6.27 20.49 -7.55
N VAL A 165 5.77 20.68 -8.78
CA VAL A 165 4.72 19.84 -9.35
C VAL A 165 5.13 18.37 -9.33
N ARG A 166 6.39 18.05 -9.67
CA ARG A 166 6.91 16.68 -9.63
C ARG A 166 6.81 16.07 -8.24
N ASP A 167 7.17 16.80 -7.20
CA ASP A 167 7.08 16.31 -5.82
C ASP A 167 5.64 15.95 -5.42
N LEU A 168 4.66 16.73 -5.86
CA LEU A 168 3.25 16.46 -5.59
C LEU A 168 2.71 15.26 -6.40
N VAL A 169 3.17 15.11 -7.64
CA VAL A 169 2.82 13.96 -8.49
C VAL A 169 3.42 12.67 -7.93
N ASP A 170 4.67 12.71 -7.47
CA ASP A 170 5.33 11.57 -6.83
C ASP A 170 4.65 11.21 -5.51
N LEU A 171 4.25 12.21 -4.72
CA LEU A 171 3.44 12.01 -3.51
C LEU A 171 2.10 11.34 -3.84
N GLY A 172 1.36 11.85 -4.82
CA GLY A 172 0.09 11.26 -5.25
C GLY A 172 0.25 9.84 -5.80
N THR A 173 1.32 9.60 -6.57
CA THR A 173 1.63 8.25 -7.11
C THR A 173 1.88 7.25 -6.00
N ARG A 174 2.60 7.66 -4.94
CA ARG A 174 2.80 6.82 -3.75
C ARG A 174 1.49 6.58 -3.01
N ALA A 175 0.65 7.60 -2.83
CA ALA A 175 -0.66 7.47 -2.19
C ALA A 175 -1.57 6.47 -2.94
N LEU A 176 -1.65 6.63 -4.26
CA LEU A 176 -2.38 5.74 -5.17
C LEU A 176 -1.93 4.30 -4.97
N ARG A 177 -0.62 4.06 -5.03
CA ARG A 177 -0.06 2.73 -4.85
C ARG A 177 -0.36 2.15 -3.48
N THR A 178 -0.19 2.93 -2.41
CA THR A 178 -0.55 2.54 -1.05
C THR A 178 -2.01 2.11 -0.99
N ALA A 179 -2.92 2.89 -1.59
CA ALA A 179 -4.34 2.55 -1.68
C ALA A 179 -4.54 1.21 -2.40
N GLU A 180 -4.06 1.08 -3.63
CA GLU A 180 -4.23 -0.12 -4.46
C GLU A 180 -3.66 -1.37 -3.78
N LEU A 181 -2.43 -1.32 -3.27
CA LEU A 181 -1.79 -2.45 -2.60
C LEU A 181 -2.51 -2.84 -1.31
N SER A 182 -3.01 -1.87 -0.55
CA SER A 182 -3.78 -2.14 0.67
C SER A 182 -5.10 -2.88 0.38
N MET A 183 -5.57 -2.85 -0.87
CA MET A 183 -6.91 -3.25 -1.28
C MET A 183 -6.98 -4.51 -2.12
N THR A 184 -6.01 -4.74 -3.00
CA THR A 184 -5.92 -6.01 -3.75
C THR A 184 -5.73 -7.19 -2.82
N GLY A 185 -5.26 -6.89 -1.59
CA GLY A 185 -5.32 -7.71 -0.39
C GLY A 185 -5.42 -9.17 -0.74
N TRP A 186 -4.27 -9.77 -1.06
CA TRP A 186 -3.90 -11.17 -0.92
C TRP A 186 -2.38 -11.20 -1.02
N GLY A 187 -1.70 -11.74 0.00
CA GLY A 187 -0.24 -11.89 0.04
C GLY A 187 0.28 -12.92 -0.95
N ALA A 188 -0.02 -12.74 -2.24
CA ALA A 188 0.70 -13.45 -3.28
C ALA A 188 2.16 -13.01 -3.23
N GLU A 189 3.05 -13.90 -3.65
CA GLU A 189 4.48 -13.63 -3.77
C GLU A 189 4.80 -12.30 -4.47
N GLN A 190 3.94 -11.91 -5.42
CA GLN A 190 4.08 -10.68 -6.21
C GLN A 190 3.84 -9.41 -5.38
N ASP A 191 2.90 -9.42 -4.43
CA ASP A 191 2.57 -8.22 -3.64
C ASP A 191 3.62 -7.95 -2.57
N VAL A 192 4.17 -9.00 -1.96
CA VAL A 192 5.34 -8.89 -1.08
C VAL A 192 6.57 -8.42 -1.86
N ARG A 193 6.76 -8.91 -3.10
CA ARG A 193 7.84 -8.42 -3.97
C ARG A 193 7.66 -6.95 -4.36
N ARG A 194 6.43 -6.51 -4.65
CA ARG A 194 6.10 -5.11 -4.93
C ARG A 194 6.31 -4.21 -3.71
N LEU A 195 6.01 -4.71 -2.52
CA LEU A 195 6.31 -4.01 -1.27
C LEU A 195 7.83 -3.89 -1.06
N LEU A 196 8.57 -4.99 -1.24
CA LEU A 196 10.03 -5.03 -1.11
C LEU A 196 10.75 -4.14 -2.13
N ALA A 197 10.29 -4.13 -3.39
CA ALA A 197 10.94 -3.41 -4.47
C ALA A 197 10.84 -1.89 -4.31
N ASP A 198 9.77 -1.41 -3.68
CA ASP A 198 9.42 0.01 -3.68
C ASP A 198 9.46 0.65 -2.29
N GLY A 199 9.71 -0.14 -1.24
CA GLY A 199 9.91 0.37 0.11
C GLY A 199 8.65 0.93 0.77
N ASP A 200 7.46 0.66 0.22
CA ASP A 200 6.20 1.21 0.71
C ASP A 200 5.57 0.30 1.77
N ALA A 201 5.97 0.51 3.03
CA ALA A 201 5.50 -0.26 4.17
C ALA A 201 4.02 0.00 4.51
N HIS A 202 3.44 1.17 4.19
CA HIS A 202 2.08 1.54 4.59
C HIS A 202 1.00 0.68 3.97
N ALA A 203 1.25 0.13 2.78
CA ALA A 203 0.32 -0.75 2.11
C ALA A 203 -0.13 -1.95 2.98
N VAL A 204 0.71 -2.44 3.89
CA VAL A 204 0.40 -3.59 4.76
C VAL A 204 -0.70 -3.31 5.78
N LEU A 205 -0.96 -2.04 6.08
CA LEU A 205 -1.92 -1.63 7.10
C LEU A 205 -3.36 -2.05 6.73
N GLY A 206 -3.66 -2.12 5.43
CA GLY A 206 -4.94 -2.61 4.93
C GLY A 206 -5.07 -4.13 4.95
N TRP A 207 -3.98 -4.88 5.13
CA TRP A 207 -4.01 -6.33 5.01
C TRP A 207 -4.48 -6.99 6.32
N PRO A 208 -5.57 -7.78 6.30
CA PRO A 208 -5.97 -8.55 7.46
C PRO A 208 -5.05 -9.79 7.62
N PRO A 209 -4.82 -10.26 8.86
CA PRO A 209 -4.25 -11.59 9.08
C PRO A 209 -5.05 -12.66 8.33
N SER A 210 -4.36 -13.69 7.85
CA SER A 210 -4.98 -14.74 7.03
C SER A 210 -4.25 -16.08 7.18
N ALA A 211 -4.64 -17.05 6.35
CA ALA A 211 -3.96 -18.34 6.25
C ALA A 211 -2.54 -18.26 5.67
N VAL A 212 -2.14 -17.12 5.11
CA VAL A 212 -0.82 -16.91 4.49
C VAL A 212 -0.16 -15.60 4.94
N LEU A 213 -0.77 -14.86 5.88
CA LEU A 213 -0.26 -13.60 6.39
C LEU A 213 -0.46 -13.51 7.90
N GLU A 214 0.59 -13.14 8.61
CA GLU A 214 0.57 -12.82 10.04
C GLU A 214 1.17 -11.43 10.27
N LEU A 215 0.62 -10.68 11.23
CA LEU A 215 1.07 -9.33 11.56
C LEU A 215 1.47 -9.28 13.03
N ARG A 216 2.67 -8.79 13.32
CA ARG A 216 3.21 -8.66 14.68
C ARG A 216 3.63 -7.22 14.94
N ALA A 217 3.30 -6.71 16.11
CA ALA A 217 3.58 -5.33 16.50
C ALA A 217 5.07 -5.07 16.74
N ALA A 218 5.80 -6.03 17.30
CA ALA A 218 7.17 -5.88 17.75
C ALA A 218 7.99 -7.15 17.53
N LEU A 219 9.31 -7.03 17.65
CA LEU A 219 10.21 -8.17 17.66
C LEU A 219 9.81 -9.16 18.76
N PRO A 220 9.86 -10.48 18.47
CA PRO A 220 9.48 -11.49 19.45
C PRO A 220 10.50 -11.55 20.60
N GLU A 221 9.99 -11.53 21.83
CA GLU A 221 10.78 -11.65 23.06
C GLU A 221 10.13 -12.66 24.03
N GLY A 222 10.95 -13.42 24.75
CA GLY A 222 10.48 -14.36 25.77
C GLY A 222 9.48 -15.39 25.22
N ALA A 223 8.23 -15.35 25.70
CA ALA A 223 7.16 -16.22 25.20
C ALA A 223 6.82 -15.95 23.72
N GLY A 224 6.99 -14.71 23.25
CA GLY A 224 6.71 -14.33 21.86
C GLY A 224 7.62 -15.00 20.84
N GLU A 225 8.82 -15.45 21.24
CA GLU A 225 9.70 -16.25 20.37
C GLU A 225 9.05 -17.57 19.96
N LEU A 226 8.36 -18.22 20.91
CA LEU A 226 7.70 -19.49 20.65
C LEU A 226 6.52 -19.31 19.71
N ASP A 227 5.71 -18.27 19.92
CA ASP A 227 4.56 -17.98 19.05
C ASP A 227 5.02 -17.63 17.64
N PHE A 228 6.09 -16.83 17.51
CA PHE A 228 6.67 -16.49 16.20
C PHE A 228 7.18 -17.75 15.47
N ALA A 229 7.93 -18.61 16.17
CA ALA A 229 8.40 -19.87 15.60
C ALA A 229 7.24 -20.81 15.24
N ALA A 230 6.15 -20.80 16.02
CA ALA A 230 4.95 -21.57 15.73
C ALA A 230 4.30 -21.12 14.42
N ASP A 231 4.20 -19.81 14.17
CA ASP A 231 3.67 -19.30 12.89
C ASP A 231 4.56 -19.66 11.70
N VAL A 232 5.89 -19.53 11.85
CA VAL A 232 6.84 -19.96 10.81
C VAL A 232 6.67 -21.44 10.49
N CYS A 233 6.59 -22.28 11.53
CA CYS A 233 6.40 -23.72 11.38
C CYS A 233 5.04 -24.06 10.75
N ALA A 234 3.97 -23.36 11.15
CA ALA A 234 2.64 -23.53 10.59
C ALA A 234 2.56 -23.15 9.11
N PHE A 235 3.25 -22.08 8.70
CA PHE A 235 3.39 -21.72 7.29
C PHE A 235 4.24 -22.72 6.52
N ALA A 236 5.33 -23.23 7.10
CA ALA A 236 6.15 -24.25 6.46
C ALA A 236 5.39 -25.57 6.23
N ASN A 237 4.49 -25.93 7.14
CA ASN A 237 3.55 -27.05 7.00
C ASN A 237 2.36 -26.75 6.05
N GLY A 238 2.15 -25.48 5.70
CA GLY A 238 1.08 -25.04 4.83
C GLY A 238 1.41 -25.25 3.34
N VAL A 239 0.38 -25.53 2.53
CA VAL A 239 0.52 -25.75 1.08
C VAL A 239 1.09 -24.53 0.35
N ARG A 240 0.79 -23.32 0.84
CA ARG A 240 1.14 -22.05 0.18
C ARG A 240 2.33 -21.33 0.83
N GLY A 241 2.87 -21.84 1.92
CA GLY A 241 3.75 -21.03 2.77
C GLY A 241 2.99 -19.88 3.43
N GLY A 242 3.71 -18.80 3.74
CA GLY A 242 3.13 -17.57 4.29
C GLY A 242 4.15 -16.47 4.53
N THR A 243 3.66 -15.32 4.97
CA THR A 243 4.46 -14.13 5.29
C THR A 243 4.11 -13.65 6.70
N ILE A 244 5.12 -13.28 7.48
CA ILE A 244 4.98 -12.59 8.77
C ILE A 244 5.56 -11.20 8.59
N ILE A 245 4.80 -10.18 8.97
CA ILE A 245 5.26 -8.79 8.98
C ILE A 245 5.38 -8.35 10.42
N VAL A 246 6.57 -7.90 10.81
CA VAL A 246 6.87 -7.38 12.15
C VAL A 246 7.00 -5.86 12.07
N GLY A 247 6.39 -5.16 13.01
CA GLY A 247 6.27 -3.70 13.01
C GLY A 247 4.88 -3.22 12.59
N VAL A 248 3.84 -4.04 12.72
CA VAL A 248 2.45 -3.67 12.43
C VAL A 248 1.59 -3.94 13.64
N ALA A 249 1.06 -2.88 14.26
CA ALA A 249 0.16 -3.00 15.41
C ALA A 249 -1.28 -2.71 15.01
N ARG A 250 -2.20 -3.49 15.57
CA ARG A 250 -3.64 -3.23 15.56
C ARG A 250 -4.09 -3.10 17.01
N GLU A 251 -4.76 -2.01 17.35
CA GLU A 251 -5.22 -1.82 18.72
C GLU A 251 -6.45 -2.69 19.02
N PRO A 252 -6.54 -3.36 20.18
CA PRO A 252 -7.70 -4.17 20.51
C PRO A 252 -8.98 -3.31 20.55
N GLY A 253 -9.94 -3.61 19.67
CA GLY A 253 -11.20 -2.87 19.56
C GLY A 253 -11.18 -1.67 18.61
N ASP A 254 -10.01 -1.30 18.09
CA ASP A 254 -9.85 -0.33 16.99
C ASP A 254 -9.30 -1.07 15.77
N GLN A 255 -9.98 -0.94 14.62
CA GLN A 255 -9.52 -1.59 13.40
C GLN A 255 -8.29 -0.88 12.78
N ARG A 256 -7.92 0.29 13.30
CA ARG A 256 -6.76 1.05 12.85
C ARG A 256 -5.48 0.28 13.06
N ALA A 257 -4.81 0.01 11.95
CA ALA A 257 -3.44 -0.48 11.94
C ALA A 257 -2.48 0.70 11.88
N ARG A 258 -1.36 0.60 12.59
CA ARG A 258 -0.24 1.55 12.49
C ARG A 258 1.08 0.82 12.34
N LEU A 259 2.05 1.50 11.73
CA LEU A 259 3.42 1.01 11.70
C LEU A 259 4.10 1.28 13.04
N ILE A 260 4.83 0.30 13.55
CA ILE A 260 5.73 0.44 14.67
C ILE A 260 7.14 0.21 14.11
N PRO A 261 7.99 1.24 14.11
CA PRO A 261 9.36 1.09 13.66
C PRO A 261 10.07 -0.04 14.40
N VAL A 262 10.65 -0.95 13.63
CA VAL A 262 11.59 -1.95 14.10
C VAL A 262 12.98 -1.40 13.83
N ASP A 263 13.54 -0.73 14.83
CA ASP A 263 14.84 -0.09 14.72
C ASP A 263 15.99 -1.09 14.84
N GLY A 264 17.01 -0.91 13.99
CA GLY A 264 18.30 -1.59 14.10
C GLY A 264 18.48 -2.83 13.21
N ASP A 265 19.74 -3.05 12.80
CA ASP A 265 20.15 -4.15 11.93
C ASP A 265 20.10 -5.53 12.61
N GLU A 266 19.83 -5.59 13.92
CA GLU A 266 19.81 -6.82 14.70
C GLU A 266 18.52 -7.64 14.50
N GLY A 267 17.42 -6.99 14.12
CA GLY A 267 16.13 -7.64 13.93
C GLY A 267 16.19 -8.85 12.99
N PRO A 268 16.72 -8.71 11.76
CA PRO A 268 16.89 -9.85 10.85
C PRO A 268 17.74 -10.99 11.39
N ALA A 269 18.76 -10.70 12.20
CA ALA A 269 19.62 -11.72 12.80
C ALA A 269 18.90 -12.45 13.95
N LEU A 270 18.19 -11.70 14.80
CA LEU A 270 17.37 -12.25 15.88
C LEU A 270 16.30 -13.21 15.37
N LEU A 271 15.54 -12.80 14.34
CA LEU A 271 14.47 -13.64 13.78
C LEU A 271 15.02 -14.93 13.18
N ARG A 272 16.16 -14.87 12.47
CA ARG A 272 16.83 -16.07 11.94
C ARG A 272 17.27 -17.01 13.05
N ARG A 273 17.88 -16.49 14.12
CA ARG A 273 18.29 -17.29 15.27
C ARG A 273 17.10 -18.02 15.90
N ILE A 274 15.98 -17.32 16.12
CA ILE A 274 14.77 -17.94 16.68
C ILE A 274 14.27 -19.08 15.78
N ILE A 275 14.26 -18.89 14.46
CA ILE A 275 13.85 -19.92 13.50
C ILE A 275 14.79 -21.13 13.57
N GLU A 276 16.11 -20.92 13.53
CA GLU A 276 17.12 -21.97 13.57
C GLU A 276 17.08 -22.77 14.88
N GLU A 277 16.79 -22.12 16.01
CA GLU A 277 16.74 -22.76 17.32
C GLU A 277 15.42 -23.51 17.59
N ARG A 278 14.32 -23.09 16.93
CA ARG A 278 12.96 -23.53 17.27
C ARG A 278 12.25 -24.31 16.17
N VAL A 279 12.65 -24.22 14.90
CA VAL A 279 11.96 -24.87 13.76
C VAL A 279 12.88 -25.90 13.11
N PHE A 280 12.41 -27.14 13.00
CA PHE A 280 13.20 -28.24 12.43
C PHE A 280 12.42 -29.07 11.39
N PRO A 281 12.99 -29.33 10.20
CA PRO A 281 14.18 -28.67 9.66
C PRO A 281 13.96 -27.16 9.46
N VAL A 282 15.01 -26.38 9.24
CA VAL A 282 14.85 -24.96 8.88
C VAL A 282 14.19 -24.87 7.49
N PRO A 283 13.12 -24.09 7.30
CA PRO A 283 12.45 -23.99 6.00
C PRO A 283 13.39 -23.51 4.90
N GLU A 284 13.37 -24.19 3.76
CA GLU A 284 14.21 -23.85 2.61
C GLU A 284 13.76 -22.53 1.98
N ARG A 285 14.73 -21.75 1.51
CA ARG A 285 14.51 -20.45 0.85
C ARG A 285 13.70 -19.47 1.72
N LEU A 286 13.71 -19.65 3.03
CA LEU A 286 13.19 -18.66 3.97
C LEU A 286 14.01 -17.38 3.87
N PHE A 287 13.32 -16.24 3.90
CA PHE A 287 13.98 -14.94 3.87
C PHE A 287 13.44 -14.00 4.92
N VAL A 288 14.35 -13.20 5.45
CA VAL A 288 14.09 -12.13 6.42
C VAL A 288 14.71 -10.85 5.86
N HIS A 289 13.87 -9.87 5.55
CA HIS A 289 14.27 -8.59 4.97
C HIS A 289 13.66 -7.43 5.74
N GLN A 290 14.37 -6.31 5.78
CA GLN A 290 13.85 -5.05 6.27
C GLN A 290 13.31 -4.23 5.09
N VAL A 291 12.14 -3.63 5.27
CA VAL A 291 11.49 -2.75 4.29
C VAL A 291 11.13 -1.46 5.02
N GLY A 292 11.88 -0.40 4.76
CA GLY A 292 11.80 0.82 5.57
C GLY A 292 12.04 0.49 7.06
N ASN A 293 10.99 0.64 7.86
CA ASN A 293 11.00 0.43 9.30
C ASN A 293 10.26 -0.84 9.76
N ILE A 294 9.92 -1.76 8.85
CA ILE A 294 9.30 -3.06 9.20
C ILE A 294 10.18 -4.23 8.78
N LEU A 295 9.96 -5.41 9.37
CA LEU A 295 10.58 -6.65 8.94
C LEU A 295 9.57 -7.56 8.26
N VAL A 296 9.99 -8.19 7.17
CA VAL A 296 9.22 -9.16 6.40
C VAL A 296 9.94 -10.49 6.47
N VAL A 297 9.27 -11.49 7.06
CA VAL A 297 9.71 -12.88 7.07
C VAL A 297 8.81 -13.65 6.12
N ARG A 298 9.39 -14.30 5.11
CA ARG A 298 8.62 -15.13 4.20
C ARG A 298 9.07 -16.57 4.24
N VAL A 299 8.08 -17.42 4.36
CA VAL A 299 8.19 -18.87 4.30
C VAL A 299 7.59 -19.32 2.98
N PRO A 300 8.38 -19.70 1.96
CA PRO A 300 7.82 -20.19 0.71
C PRO A 300 7.18 -21.58 0.90
N PRO A 301 6.35 -22.05 -0.07
CA PRO A 301 5.89 -23.43 -0.11
C PRO A 301 7.07 -24.41 0.00
N GLN A 302 6.95 -25.37 0.91
CA GLN A 302 7.97 -26.39 1.17
C GLN A 302 7.65 -27.69 0.43
N ASP A 303 8.69 -28.50 0.18
CA ASP A 303 8.49 -29.83 -0.38
C ASP A 303 7.74 -30.71 0.64
N ARG A 304 6.78 -31.50 0.15
CA ARG A 304 6.05 -32.45 0.98
C ARG A 304 6.96 -33.55 1.55
N LEU A 305 8.10 -33.82 0.92
CA LEU A 305 9.06 -34.81 1.38
C LEU A 305 9.79 -34.40 2.67
N VAL A 306 9.94 -33.10 2.92
CA VAL A 306 10.58 -32.58 4.16
C VAL A 306 9.55 -32.26 5.26
N SER A 307 8.26 -32.39 4.95
CA SER A 307 7.17 -32.20 5.90
C SER A 307 6.92 -33.48 6.73
N PRO A 308 6.48 -33.38 7.99
CA PRO A 308 6.15 -32.14 8.70
C PRO A 308 7.36 -31.44 9.31
N PHE A 309 7.29 -30.11 9.32
CA PHE A 309 8.14 -29.24 10.13
C PHE A 309 7.70 -29.33 11.59
N LEU A 310 8.70 -29.37 12.49
CA LEU A 310 8.56 -29.51 13.92
C LEU A 310 8.89 -28.20 14.62
N LEU A 311 8.04 -27.82 15.57
CA LEU A 311 8.29 -26.75 16.51
C LEU A 311 8.89 -27.32 17.79
N ARG A 312 10.10 -26.89 18.15
CA ARG A 312 10.74 -27.22 19.42
C ARG A 312 10.09 -26.43 20.55
N VAL A 313 9.43 -27.14 21.47
CA VAL A 313 8.80 -26.55 22.65
C VAL A 313 9.70 -26.79 23.87
N ALA A 314 9.98 -25.73 24.62
CA ALA A 314 10.80 -25.83 25.82
C ALA A 314 9.95 -26.39 26.98
N VAL A 315 10.24 -27.61 27.40
CA VAL A 315 9.67 -28.22 28.61
C VAL A 315 10.81 -28.50 29.59
N PRO A 316 10.71 -28.07 30.86
CA PRO A 316 11.77 -28.33 31.84
C PRO A 316 12.12 -29.83 31.91
N GLY A 317 13.38 -30.17 31.60
CA GLY A 317 13.90 -31.53 31.68
C GLY A 317 13.50 -32.47 30.53
N LEU A 318 12.76 -31.99 29.51
CA LEU A 318 12.35 -32.79 28.36
C LEU A 318 12.43 -31.97 27.07
N GLU A 319 13.13 -32.48 26.07
CA GLU A 319 13.01 -31.96 24.72
C GLU A 319 11.70 -32.45 24.10
N ALA A 320 10.81 -31.52 23.77
CA ALA A 320 9.51 -31.82 23.20
C ALA A 320 9.33 -31.08 21.87
N PHE A 321 8.58 -31.71 20.97
CA PHE A 321 8.28 -31.19 19.65
C PHE A 321 6.77 -31.20 19.40
N ALA A 322 6.28 -30.18 18.72
CA ALA A 322 4.91 -30.09 18.24
C ALA A 322 4.90 -29.97 16.72
N VAL A 323 3.88 -30.55 16.08
CA VAL A 323 3.53 -30.22 14.70
C VAL A 323 2.41 -29.22 14.75
N VAL A 324 2.63 -28.03 14.18
CA VAL A 324 1.63 -26.96 14.14
C VAL A 324 1.20 -26.69 12.70
N GLU A 325 -0.06 -26.32 12.55
CA GLU A 325 -0.68 -26.04 11.26
C GLU A 325 -1.51 -24.78 11.33
N ARG A 326 -1.65 -24.13 10.17
CA ARG A 326 -2.48 -22.93 10.02
C ARG A 326 -3.90 -23.31 9.57
N TYR A 327 -4.92 -22.89 10.33
CA TYR A 327 -6.34 -23.03 10.02
C TYR A 327 -6.99 -21.65 10.00
N GLY A 328 -7.12 -21.07 8.80
CA GLY A 328 -7.54 -19.67 8.68
C GLY A 328 -6.49 -18.76 9.33
N VAL A 329 -6.90 -17.97 10.32
CA VAL A 329 -5.98 -17.08 11.07
C VAL A 329 -5.35 -17.76 12.28
N GLU A 330 -5.76 -18.97 12.63
CA GLU A 330 -5.29 -19.65 13.84
C GLU A 330 -4.15 -20.62 13.55
N THR A 331 -3.17 -20.63 14.46
CA THR A 331 -2.13 -21.66 14.52
C THR A 331 -2.54 -22.72 15.54
N ARG A 332 -2.67 -23.98 15.11
CA ARG A 332 -3.13 -25.10 15.96
C ARG A 332 -2.11 -26.23 15.99
N ALA A 333 -1.86 -26.76 17.18
CA ALA A 333 -1.07 -27.99 17.32
C ALA A 333 -1.90 -29.21 16.89
N ARG A 334 -1.27 -30.12 16.14
CA ARG A 334 -1.86 -31.44 15.86
C ARG A 334 -1.94 -32.26 17.14
N SER A 335 -3.04 -32.99 17.31
CA SER A 335 -3.20 -33.90 18.43
C SER A 335 -2.28 -35.11 18.30
N ALA A 336 -1.93 -35.73 19.44
CA ALA A 336 -1.14 -36.96 19.47
C ALA A 336 -1.79 -38.09 18.65
N ALA A 337 -3.13 -38.17 18.64
CA ALA A 337 -3.87 -39.12 17.82
C ALA A 337 -3.65 -38.89 16.31
N ALA A 338 -3.72 -37.63 15.86
CA ALA A 338 -3.48 -37.29 14.45
C ALA A 338 -2.03 -37.60 14.02
N LEU A 339 -1.06 -37.33 14.89
CA LEU A 339 0.34 -37.68 14.67
C LEU A 339 0.54 -39.19 14.57
N HIS A 340 -0.03 -39.94 15.51
CA HIS A 340 0.02 -41.40 15.50
C HIS A 340 -0.60 -41.98 14.23
N THR A 341 -1.75 -41.47 13.79
CA THR A 341 -2.37 -41.87 12.53
C THR A 341 -1.45 -41.61 11.32
N ALA A 342 -0.84 -40.42 11.24
CA ALA A 342 0.07 -40.10 10.14
C ALA A 342 1.30 -41.03 10.11
N LEU A 343 1.88 -41.31 11.28
CA LEU A 343 3.01 -42.23 11.42
C LEU A 343 2.63 -43.66 11.05
N ALA A 344 1.47 -44.14 11.48
CA ALA A 344 0.99 -45.48 11.15
C ALA A 344 0.77 -45.65 9.64
N VAL A 345 0.18 -44.65 8.97
CA VAL A 345 0.00 -44.64 7.51
C VAL A 345 1.36 -44.63 6.78
N GLY A 346 2.29 -43.77 7.22
CA GLY A 346 3.64 -43.71 6.64
C GLY A 346 4.38 -45.04 6.80
N THR A 347 4.30 -45.65 7.98
CA THR A 347 4.90 -46.96 8.26
C THR A 347 4.32 -48.03 7.34
N ALA A 348 2.99 -48.09 7.20
CA ALA A 348 2.33 -49.05 6.32
C ALA A 348 2.70 -48.86 4.83
N ALA A 349 2.93 -47.62 4.38
CA ALA A 349 3.34 -47.34 3.01
C ALA A 349 4.78 -47.74 2.70
N LEU A 350 5.64 -47.83 3.73
CA LEU A 350 7.05 -48.23 3.60
C LEU A 350 7.27 -49.74 3.76
N LEU A 351 6.27 -50.48 4.25
CA LEU A 351 6.36 -51.93 4.32
C LEU A 351 6.33 -52.54 2.90
N PRO A 352 7.07 -53.64 2.65
CA PRO A 352 7.00 -54.37 1.39
C PRO A 352 5.55 -54.76 1.09
N ARG A 353 5.10 -54.50 -0.15
CA ARG A 353 3.84 -55.07 -0.63
C ARG A 353 4.15 -56.46 -1.15
N ASP A 354 3.69 -57.47 -0.43
CA ASP A 354 3.71 -58.88 -0.86
C ASP A 354 2.86 -59.10 -2.13
#